data_AF-A0A7W0VDY8-F1
#
_entry.id   AF-A0A7W0VDY8-F1
#
_cell.length_a   1.000
_cell.length_b   1.000
_cell.length_c   1.000
_cell.angle_alpha   90.00
_cell.angle_beta   90.00
_cell.angle_gamma   90.00
#
_symmetry.space_group_name_H-M   'P 1'
#
loop_
_entity.id
_entity.type
_entity.pdbx_description
1 polymer ?
#
loop_
_entity_poly.entity_id
_entity_poly.type
_entity_poly.pdbx_seq_one_letter_code
_entity_poly.pdbx_strand_id
1 'polypeptide(L)' 'SQLSASLRVTLVLATIEEMPHKQIAEILEIPEGTVAWRVNEARRLLRVKLSGDEPKPAATPDGQVKNV' A
#
# COMPACT_ATOMS: atom_id res chain seq x y z
N SER A 1 14.49 2.06 8.10
CA SER A 1 14.13 0.83 7.36
C SER A 1 13.38 1.23 6.08
N GLN A 2 13.57 0.47 5.00
CA GLN A 2 13.40 0.88 3.59
C GLN A 2 11.95 1.17 3.10
N LEU A 3 10.92 0.93 3.91
CA LEU A 3 9.53 1.33 3.66
C LEU A 3 9.08 2.28 4.77
N SER A 4 8.19 3.22 4.47
CA SER A 4 7.53 4.01 5.52
C SER A 4 6.78 3.09 6.48
N ALA A 5 6.57 3.56 7.72
CA ALA A 5 5.86 2.79 8.73
C ALA A 5 4.46 2.36 8.23
N SER A 6 3.74 3.29 7.61
CA SER A 6 2.40 3.04 7.08
C SER A 6 2.36 1.99 5.98
N LEU A 7 3.32 2.01 5.04
CA LEU A 7 3.40 1.02 3.97
C LEU A 7 3.77 -0.37 4.51
N ARG A 8 4.72 -0.42 5.46
CA ARG A 8 5.15 -1.68 6.07
C ARG A 8 4.03 -2.33 6.89
N VAL A 9 3.36 -1.58 7.77
CA VAL A 9 2.26 -2.10 8.59
C VAL A 9 1.14 -2.61 7.70
N THR A 10 0.73 -1.82 6.70
CA THR A 10 -0.35 -2.21 5.78
C THR A 10 0.01 -3.48 5.01
N LEU A 11 1.27 -3.61 4.56
CA LEU A 11 1.72 -4.80 3.85
C LEU A 11 1.74 -6.04 4.75
N VAL A 12 2.22 -5.93 5.99
CA VAL A 12 2.26 -7.06 6.94
C VAL A 12 0.85 -7.58 7.22
N LEU A 13 -0.10 -6.70 7.49
CA LEU A 13 -1.50 -7.10 7.73
C LEU A 13 -2.10 -7.80 6.49
N ALA A 14 -1.78 -7.33 5.29
CA ALA A 14 -2.33 -7.92 4.07
C ALA A 14 -1.67 -9.24 3.65
N THR A 15 -0.38 -9.45 3.95
CA THR A 15 0.38 -10.60 3.41
C THR A 15 0.78 -11.65 4.44
N ILE A 16 1.00 -11.24 5.68
CA ILE A 16 1.44 -12.15 6.75
C ILE A 16 0.24 -12.55 7.59
N GLU A 17 -0.60 -11.59 7.96
CA GLU A 17 -1.85 -11.85 8.68
C GLU A 17 -3.01 -12.20 7.74
N GLU A 18 -2.78 -12.16 6.41
CA GLU A 18 -3.75 -12.48 5.36
C GLU A 18 -5.12 -11.80 5.50
N MET A 19 -5.13 -10.58 6.06
CA MET A 19 -6.37 -9.87 6.37
C MET A 19 -6.98 -9.25 5.09
N PRO A 20 -8.32 -9.29 4.94
CA PRO A 20 -9.00 -8.57 3.85
C PRO A 20 -8.78 -7.05 3.95
N HIS A 21 -8.66 -6.37 2.80
CA HIS A 21 -8.41 -4.92 2.76
C HIS A 21 -9.46 -4.10 3.52
N LYS A 22 -10.74 -4.50 3.47
CA LYS A 22 -11.81 -3.90 4.26
C LYS A 22 -11.54 -3.93 5.77
N GLN A 23 -11.09 -5.07 6.30
CA GLN A 23 -10.77 -5.21 7.72
C GLN A 23 -9.56 -4.35 8.11
N ILE A 24 -8.55 -4.29 7.23
CA ILE A 24 -7.37 -3.43 7.43
C ILE A 24 -7.78 -1.95 7.43
N ALA A 25 -8.71 -1.55 6.56
CA ALA A 25 -9.24 -0.20 6.48
C ALA A 25 -9.91 0.23 7.79
N GLU A 26 -10.69 -0.67 8.39
CA GLU A 26 -11.33 -0.48 9.69
C GLU A 26 -10.29 -0.37 10.82
N ILE A 27 -9.28 -1.24 10.86
CA ILE A 27 -8.24 -1.24 11.91
C ILE A 27 -7.35 0.00 11.85
N LEU A 28 -6.99 0.43 10.64
CA LEU A 28 -6.08 1.56 10.42
C LEU A 28 -6.81 2.91 10.27
N GLU A 29 -8.14 2.90 10.34
CA GLU A 29 -9.00 4.08 10.19
C GLU A 29 -8.69 4.88 8.90
N ILE A 30 -8.58 4.18 7.78
CA ILE A 30 -8.32 4.76 6.45
C ILE A 30 -9.27 4.19 5.40
N PRO A 31 -9.47 4.87 4.25
CA PRO A 31 -10.25 4.30 3.16
C PRO A 31 -9.66 2.99 2.64
N GLU A 32 -10.51 2.04 2.26
CA GLU A 32 -10.09 0.76 1.67
C GLU A 32 -9.25 0.95 0.39
N GLY A 33 -9.57 1.98 -0.41
CA GLY A 33 -8.75 2.37 -1.57
C GLY A 33 -7.33 2.78 -1.19
N THR A 34 -7.14 3.41 -0.02
CA THR A 34 -5.81 3.74 0.52
C THR A 34 -5.06 2.48 0.95
N VAL A 35 -5.75 1.48 1.53
CA VAL A 35 -5.14 0.17 1.84
C VAL A 35 -4.61 -0.48 0.55
N ALA A 36 -5.45 -0.59 -0.48
CA ALA A 36 -5.05 -1.17 -1.76
C ALA A 36 -3.87 -0.44 -2.40
N TRP A 37 -3.88 0.90 -2.38
CA TRP A 37 -2.76 1.71 -2.85
C TRP A 37 -1.48 1.43 -2.04
N ARG A 38 -1.57 1.40 -0.70
CA ARG A 38 -0.41 1.15 0.17
C ARG A 38 0.19 -0.24 -0.06
N VAL A 39 -0.63 -1.27 -0.24
CA VAL A 39 -0.15 -2.62 -0.56
C VAL A 39 0.60 -2.63 -1.90
N ASN A 40 0.00 -2.06 -2.95
CA ASN A 40 0.62 -2.00 -4.27
C ASN A 40 1.93 -1.20 -4.26
N GLU A 41 1.94 -0.06 -3.59
CA GLU A 41 3.11 0.80 -3.50
C GLU A 41 4.24 0.13 -2.71
N ALA A 42 3.91 -0.54 -1.59
CA ALA A 42 4.88 -1.31 -0.83
C ALA A 42 5.50 -2.44 -1.67
N ARG A 43 4.70 -3.18 -2.44
CA ARG A 43 5.19 -4.23 -3.36
C ARG A 43 6.07 -3.67 -4.47
N ARG A 44 5.70 -2.51 -5.05
CA ARG A 44 6.50 -1.83 -6.07
C ARG A 44 7.88 -1.46 -5.53
N LEU A 45 7.93 -0.82 -4.37
CA LEU A 45 9.18 -0.42 -3.71
C LEU A 45 10.03 -1.63 -3.31
N LEU A 46 9.42 -2.73 -2.87
CA LEU A 46 10.16 -3.96 -2.56
C LEU A 46 10.73 -4.62 -3.82
N ARG A 47 9.95 -4.65 -4.92
CA ARG A 47 10.42 -5.21 -6.19
C ARG A 47 11.67 -4.50 -6.68
N VAL A 48 11.66 -3.18 -6.72
CA VAL A 48 12.82 -2.34 -7.06
C VAL A 48 14.05 -2.71 -6.26
N LYS A 49 13.88 -2.86 -4.95
CA LYS A 49 14.99 -3.11 -4.03
C LYS A 49 15.55 -4.52 -4.16
N LEU A 50 14.69 -5.50 -4.46
CA LEU A 50 15.09 -6.88 -4.64
C LEU A 50 15.63 -7.15 -6.05
N SER A 51 15.15 -6.42 -7.05
CA SER A 51 15.56 -6.56 -8.45
C SER A 51 16.82 -5.75 -8.80
N GLY A 52 17.21 -4.78 -7.96
CA GLY A 52 18.33 -3.88 -8.23
C GLY A 52 18.08 -2.88 -9.37
N ASP A 53 16.83 -2.81 -9.85
CA ASP A 53 16.41 -2.08 -11.05
C ASP A 53 15.53 -0.90 -10.65
N GLU A 54 15.84 0.32 -11.12
CA GLU A 54 15.08 1.53 -10.77
C GLU A 54 13.68 1.51 -11.38
N PRO A 55 12.61 1.86 -10.62
CA PRO A 55 11.25 1.77 -11.12
C PRO A 55 10.92 2.93 -12.05
N LYS A 56 10.38 2.62 -13.22
CA LYS A 56 9.57 3.55 -14.01
C LYS A 56 8.35 4.00 -13.19
N PRO A 57 8.07 5.31 -13.03
CA PRO A 57 6.93 5.77 -12.24
C PRO A 57 5.64 5.34 -12.91
N ALA A 58 4.84 4.53 -12.21
CA ALA A 58 3.52 4.09 -12.67
C ALA A 58 2.50 5.18 -12.32
N ALA A 59 1.65 5.47 -13.30
CA ALA A 59 0.64 6.52 -13.27
C ALA A 59 -0.24 6.45 -12.02
N THR A 60 -0.43 7.62 -11.42
CA THR A 60 -1.40 7.92 -10.37
C THR A 60 -2.79 7.42 -10.77
N PRO A 61 -3.43 6.51 -10.03
CA PRO A 61 -4.87 6.35 -10.12
C PRO A 61 -5.49 7.38 -9.18
N ASP A 62 -6.31 8.26 -9.77
CA ASP A 62 -7.14 9.27 -9.12
C ASP A 62 -7.66 8.83 -7.75
N GLY A 63 -7.11 9.45 -6.70
CA GLY A 63 -7.76 9.57 -5.41
C GLY A 63 -8.89 10.58 -5.54
N GLN A 64 -10.04 10.09 -6.02
CA GLN A 64 -11.28 10.85 -6.12
C GLN A 64 -11.64 11.40 -4.74
N VAL A 65 -11.34 12.67 -4.51
CA VAL A 65 -11.92 13.47 -3.43
C VAL A 65 -13.41 13.59 -3.69
N LYS A 66 -14.22 12.76 -3.04
CA LYS A 66 -15.64 13.03 -2.85
C LYS A 66 -15.80 13.68 -1.48
N ASN A 67 -15.47 14.97 -1.42
CA ASN A 67 -15.96 15.82 -0.33
C ASN A 67 -17.40 16.22 -0.64
N VAL A 68 -18.27 15.98 0.35
CA VAL A 68 -19.62 16.55 0.50
C VAL A 68 -19.56 18.07 0.49
#